data_AF-A0A560K7B9-F1
#
_entry.id   AF-A0A560K7B9-F1
#
_cell.length_a   1.000
_cell.length_b   1.000
_cell.length_c   1.000
_cell.angle_alpha   90.00
_cell.angle_beta   90.00
_cell.angle_gamma   90.00
#
_symmetry.space_group_name_H-M   'P 1'
#
loop_
_entity.id
_entity.type
_entity.pdbx_description
1 polymer ?
#
loop_
_entity_poly.entity_id
_entity_poly.type
_entity_poly.pdbx_seq_one_letter_code
_entity_poly.pdbx_strand_id
1 'polypeptide(L)' 'MRFILVNGRTPFRKTSCLWCCEEIEGGYLRDARTLLPYCGYECYAIHQDAARLIGERTRAAS' A
#
# COMPACT_ATOMS: atom_id res chain seq x y z
N MET A 1 6.30 9.16 -0.48
CA MET A 1 5.00 9.48 0.16
C MET A 1 5.09 9.10 1.64
N ARG A 2 4.31 9.73 2.53
CA ARG A 2 4.24 9.35 3.95
C ARG A 2 2.86 8.76 4.22
N PHE A 3 2.82 7.63 4.89
CA PHE A 3 1.58 6.90 5.17
C PHE A 3 1.38 6.72 6.66
N ILE A 4 0.11 6.67 7.06
CA ILE A 4 -0.34 6.26 8.38
C ILE A 4 -0.94 4.87 8.26
N LEU A 5 -0.46 3.92 9.05
CA LEU A 5 -1.06 2.59 9.16
C LEU A 5 -2.25 2.64 10.14
N VAL A 6 -3.42 2.29 9.63
CA VAL A 6 -4.62 2.09 10.43
C VAL A 6 -4.74 0.60 10.73
N ASN A 7 -4.44 0.20 11.97
CA ASN A 7 -4.43 -1.20 12.38
C ASN A 7 -5.84 -1.79 12.50
N GLY A 8 -6.07 -2.94 11.84
CA GLY A 8 -7.23 -3.81 12.06
C GLY A 8 -8.60 -3.19 11.78
N ARG A 9 -8.66 -2.05 11.09
CA ARG A 9 -9.93 -1.39 10.71
C ARG A 9 -10.13 -1.45 9.20
N THR A 10 -11.38 -1.49 8.78
CA THR A 10 -11.83 -1.30 7.40
C THR A 10 -12.17 0.18 7.17
N PRO A 11 -11.96 0.75 5.96
CA PRO A 11 -12.45 2.09 5.65
C PRO A 11 -13.97 2.20 5.81
N PHE A 12 -14.46 3.36 6.28
CA PHE A 12 -15.90 3.57 6.53
C PHE A 12 -16.76 3.44 5.27
N ARG A 13 -16.24 3.87 4.12
CA ARG A 13 -16.86 3.66 2.81
C ARG A 13 -16.10 2.54 2.11
N LYS A 14 -16.82 1.70 1.35
CA LYS A 14 -16.19 0.77 0.41
C LYS A 14 -15.19 1.55 -0.45
N THR A 15 -13.92 1.21 -0.28
CA THR A 15 -12.80 1.90 -0.92
C THR A 15 -11.89 0.83 -1.50
N SER A 16 -11.52 1.00 -2.76
CA SER A 16 -10.57 0.13 -3.44
C SER A 16 -9.14 0.58 -3.18
N CYS A 17 -8.19 -0.37 -3.10
CA CYS A 17 -6.77 -0.05 -3.09
C CYS A 17 -6.39 0.62 -4.42
N LEU A 18 -5.65 1.72 -4.34
CA LEU A 18 -5.17 2.48 -5.51
C LEU A 18 -4.17 1.70 -6.39
N TRP A 19 -3.66 0.58 -5.89
CA TRP A 19 -2.65 -0.23 -6.58
C TRP A 19 -3.25 -1.43 -7.29
N CYS A 20 -4.01 -2.27 -6.57
CA CYS A 20 -4.57 -3.51 -7.11
C CYS A 20 -6.07 -3.43 -7.47
N CYS A 21 -6.72 -2.28 -7.23
CA CYS A 21 -8.16 -2.06 -7.47
C CYS A 21 -9.13 -2.93 -6.65
N GLU A 22 -8.63 -3.84 -5.80
CA GLU A 22 -9.46 -4.65 -4.90
C GLU A 22 -9.97 -3.88 -3.69
N GLU A 23 -11.09 -4.33 -3.10
CA GLU A 23 -11.66 -3.74 -1.89
C GLU A 23 -10.69 -3.86 -0.71
N ILE A 24 -10.58 -2.80 0.09
CA ILE A 24 -9.76 -2.80 1.31
C ILE A 24 -10.60 -3.37 2.46
N GLU A 25 -10.30 -4.58 2.89
CA GLU A 25 -11.13 -5.31 3.88
C GLU A 25 -10.65 -5.16 5.33
N GLY A 26 -9.37 -4.88 5.57
CA GLY A 26 -8.86 -4.65 6.93
C GLY A 26 -7.39 -4.28 6.97
N GLY A 27 -7.02 -3.33 7.85
CA GLY A 27 -5.64 -2.87 7.99
C GLY A 27 -5.14 -2.12 6.74
N TYR A 28 -5.02 -0.80 6.80
CA TYR A 28 -4.73 -0.04 5.58
C TYR A 28 -3.93 1.22 5.82
N LEU A 29 -3.29 1.67 4.74
CA LEU A 29 -2.52 2.89 4.69
C LEU A 29 -3.41 4.06 4.26
N ARG A 30 -3.26 5.20 4.94
CA ARG A 30 -3.78 6.50 4.50
C ARG A 30 -2.64 7.43 4.18
N ASP A 31 -2.79 8.25 3.14
CA ASP A 31 -1.83 9.32 2.87
C ASP A 31 -1.83 10.32 4.05
N ALA A 32 -0.65 10.64 4.59
CA ALA A 32 -0.54 11.47 5.79
C ALA A 32 -0.95 12.93 5.56
N ARG A 33 -1.02 13.39 4.30
CA ARG A 33 -1.41 14.76 3.95
C ARG A 33 -2.90 14.86 3.66
N THR A 34 -3.47 13.92 2.89
CA THR A 34 -4.88 13.98 2.46
C THR A 34 -5.81 13.15 3.33
N LEU A 35 -5.26 12.26 4.15
CA LEU A 35 -5.98 11.29 4.99
C LEU A 35 -6.86 10.31 4.20
N LEU A 36 -6.71 10.27 2.88
CA LEU A 36 -7.44 9.35 2.02
C LEU A 36 -6.85 7.93 2.12
N PRO A 37 -7.68 6.87 2.13
CA PRO A 37 -7.20 5.50 2.01
C PRO A 37 -6.40 5.33 0.72
N TYR A 38 -5.24 4.70 0.84
CA TYR A 38 -4.30 4.45 -0.25
C TYR A 38 -4.33 2.98 -0.66
N CYS A 39 -3.98 2.07 0.26
CA CYS A 39 -4.00 0.64 -0.03
C CYS A 39 -4.07 -0.19 1.26
N GLY A 40 -4.46 -1.45 1.16
CA GLY A 40 -4.33 -2.42 2.25
C GLY A 40 -2.87 -2.65 2.64
N TYR A 41 -2.63 -2.93 3.93
CA TYR A 41 -1.29 -3.13 4.48
C TYR A 41 -0.55 -4.29 3.82
N GLU A 42 -1.21 -5.44 3.67
CA GLU A 42 -0.61 -6.64 3.05
C GLU A 42 -0.24 -6.39 1.59
N CYS A 43 -1.16 -5.79 0.82
CA CYS A 43 -0.91 -5.41 -0.56
C CYS A 43 0.28 -4.46 -0.67
N TYR A 44 0.40 -3.47 0.22
CA TYR A 44 1.54 -2.57 0.24
C TYR A 44 2.87 -3.31 0.52
N ALA A 45 2.89 -4.22 1.49
CA ALA A 45 4.09 -4.99 1.83
C ALA A 45 4.59 -5.84 0.65
N ILE A 46 3.68 -6.54 -0.03
CA ILE A 46 3.99 -7.35 -1.22
C ILE A 46 4.61 -6.49 -2.32
N HIS A 47 4.04 -5.31 -2.60
CA HIS A 47 4.54 -4.43 -3.65
C HIS A 47 5.84 -3.72 -3.28
N GLN A 48 6.07 -3.44 -1.99
CA GLN A 48 7.34 -2.88 -1.53
C GLN A 48 8.48 -3.89 -1.71
N ASP A 49 8.25 -5.16 -1.37
CA ASP A 49 9.22 -6.22 -1.60
C ASP A 49 9.48 -6.45 -3.10
N ALA A 50 8.42 -6.48 -3.91
CA ALA A 50 8.57 -6.58 -5.37
C ALA A 50 9.39 -5.41 -5.95
N ALA A 51 9.11 -4.18 -5.53
CA ALA A 51 9.85 -2.99 -5.97
C ALA A 51 11.33 -3.05 -5.54
N ARG A 52 11.61 -3.53 -4.32
CA ARG A 52 12.98 -3.72 -3.83
C ARG A 52 13.74 -4.73 -4.68
N LEU A 53 13.16 -5.90 -4.93
CA LEU A 53 13.77 -6.97 -5.73
C LEU A 53 14.05 -6.51 -7.17
N ILE A 54 13.13 -5.76 -7.79
CA ILE A 54 13.36 -5.17 -9.12
C ILE A 54 14.55 -4.19 -9.07
N GLY A 55 14.59 -3.29 -8.08
CA GLY A 55 15.67 -2.33 -7.94
C GLY A 55 17.05 -2.97 -7.70
N GLU A 56 17.11 -4.07 -6.95
CA GLU A 56 18.35 -4.85 -6.75
C GLU A 56 18.83 -5.47 -8.07
N ARG A 57 17.93 -6.06 -8.84
CA ARG A 57 18.26 -6.64 -10.16
C ARG A 57 18.75 -5.61 -11.16
N THR A 58 18.13 -4.43 -11.21
CA THR A 58 18.56 -3.36 -12.12
C THR A 58 19.96 -2.85 -11.77
N ARG A 59 20.31 -2.75 -10.48
CA ARG A 59 21.66 -2.34 -10.05
C ARG A 59 22.72 -3.39 -10.33
N ALA A 60 22.40 -4.67 -10.22
CA ALA A 60 23.33 -5.75 -10.53
C ALA A 60 23.66 -5.87 -12.04
N ALA A 61 22.83 -5.27 -12.90
CA ALA A 61 23.01 -5.26 -14.34
C ALA A 61 23.71 -3.99 -14.88
N SER A 62 24.20 -3.09 -14.00
CA SER A 62 24.87 -1.82 -14.35
C SER A 62 26.38 -1.87 -14.11
#